data_AF-W1WYP0-F1
#
_entry.id   AF-W1WYP0-F1
#
_cell.length_a   1.000
_cell.length_b   1.000
_cell.length_c   1.000
_cell.angle_alpha   90.00
_cell.angle_beta   90.00
_cell.angle_gamma   90.00
#
_symmetry.space_group_name_H-M   'P 1'
#
loop_
_entity.id
_entity.type
_entity.pdbx_description
1 polymer ?
#
loop_
_entity_poly.entity_id
_entity_poly.type
_entity_poly.pdbx_seq_one_letter_code
_entity_poly.pdbx_strand_id
1 'polypeptide(L)'
;MPGIAALFGVLVPAIIYYLMAGFSEVYIHGWAIPTATDIAFAIGVITALGSRVPNSMKVFLTALAVIDDLIAIIVIAIFYAANLNLFYLFGAVVVTG
;
A
#
# COMPACT_ATOMS: atom_id res chain seq x y z
N MET A 1 -4.29 3.54 17.68
CA MET A 1 -3.49 2.35 17.29
C MET A 1 -3.25 2.41 15.78
N PRO A 2 -2.00 2.53 15.31
CA PRO A 2 -1.67 2.70 13.89
C PRO A 2 -2.29 1.62 12.99
N GLY A 3 -2.28 0.36 13.41
CA GLY A 3 -2.81 -0.75 12.60
C GLY A 3 -4.32 -0.67 12.30
N ILE A 4 -5.14 -0.05 13.15
CA ILE A 4 -6.57 0.12 12.85
C ILE A 4 -6.76 1.24 11.82
N ALA A 5 -5.99 2.33 11.95
CA ALA A 5 -6.02 3.42 10.97
C ALA A 5 -5.57 2.93 9.59
N ALA A 6 -4.54 2.08 9.55
CA ALA A 6 -4.05 1.41 8.34
C ALA A 6 -5.14 0.57 7.66
N LEU A 7 -5.82 -0.27 8.44
CA LEU A 7 -6.86 -1.16 7.93
C LEU A 7 -8.01 -0.37 7.28
N PHE A 8 -8.49 0.70 7.93
CA PHE A 8 -9.51 1.56 7.33
C PHE A 8 -8.97 2.38 6.16
N GLY A 9 -7.69 2.78 6.19
CA GLY A 9 -6.99 3.47 5.10
C GLY A 9 -6.91 2.64 3.82
N VAL A 10 -6.88 1.31 3.93
CA VAL A 10 -6.94 0.38 2.79
C VAL A 10 -8.38 0.01 2.42
N LEU A 11 -9.22 -0.35 3.39
CA LEU A 11 -10.56 -0.88 3.13
C LEU A 11 -11.52 0.16 2.53
N VAL A 12 -11.51 1.40 3.05
CA VAL A 12 -12.45 2.44 2.61
C VAL A 12 -12.26 2.81 1.13
N PRO A 13 -11.06 3.18 0.65
CA PRO A 13 -10.86 3.49 -0.77
C PRO A 13 -11.07 2.28 -1.68
N ALA A 14 -10.70 1.07 -1.24
CA ALA A 14 -10.97 -0.16 -2.00
C ALA A 14 -12.47 -0.38 -2.22
N ILE A 15 -13.29 -0.23 -1.17
CA ILE A 15 -14.75 -0.40 -1.25
C ILE A 15 -15.35 0.69 -2.14
N ILE A 16 -14.93 1.96 -1.98
CA ILE A 16 -15.43 3.06 -2.81
C ILE A 16 -15.11 2.79 -4.29
N TYR A 17 -13.89 2.39 -4.60
CA TYR A 17 -13.49 2.06 -5.96
C TYR A 17 -14.31 0.91 -6.52
N TYR A 18 -14.48 -0.17 -5.76
CA TYR A 18 -15.25 -1.34 -6.20
C TYR A 18 -16.71 -0.96 -6.52
N LEU A 19 -17.32 -0.13 -5.68
CA LEU A 19 -18.68 0.39 -5.92
C LEU A 19 -18.75 1.28 -7.17
N MET A 20 -17.70 2.06 -7.45
CA MET A 20 -17.61 2.92 -8.64
C MET A 20 -17.28 2.17 -9.93
N ALA A 21 -16.42 1.15 -9.88
CA ALA A 21 -16.03 0.33 -11.03
C ALA A 21 -17.17 -0.55 -11.55
N GLY A 22 -18.14 -0.87 -10.69
CA GLY A 22 -19.30 -1.68 -11.04
C GLY A 22 -18.91 -3.09 -11.49
N PHE A 23 -19.58 -3.62 -12.52
CA PHE A 23 -19.36 -4.98 -13.06
C PHE A 23 -18.44 -5.02 -14.29
N SER A 24 -17.64 -3.98 -14.54
CA SER A 24 -16.72 -4.00 -15.67
C SER A 24 -15.55 -4.95 -15.37
N GLU A 25 -15.43 -6.04 -16.14
CA GLU A 25 -14.30 -7.00 -16.05
C GLU A 25 -12.93 -6.32 -16.15
N VAL A 26 -12.84 -5.22 -16.88
CA VAL A 26 -11.58 -4.47 -17.06
C VAL A 26 -11.17 -3.73 -15.78
N TYR A 27 -12.12 -3.16 -15.05
CA TYR A 27 -11.84 -2.26 -13.92
C TYR A 27 -12.02 -2.92 -12.55
N ILE A 28 -12.76 -4.03 -12.45
CA ILE A 28 -13.06 -4.67 -11.17
C ILE A 28 -11.79 -5.15 -10.44
N HIS A 29 -10.76 -5.51 -11.20
CA HIS A 29 -9.44 -5.88 -10.70
C HIS A 29 -8.57 -4.66 -10.40
N GLY A 30 -9.07 -3.42 -10.31
CA GLY A 30 -8.26 -2.23 -10.03
C GLY A 30 -8.36 -1.73 -8.58
N TRP A 31 -9.06 -2.45 -7.71
CA TRP A 31 -9.43 -1.98 -6.36
C TRP A 31 -8.25 -1.73 -5.42
N ALA A 32 -7.08 -2.30 -5.68
CA ALA A 32 -5.86 -2.07 -4.88
C ALA A 32 -5.07 -0.82 -5.33
N ILE A 33 -5.40 -0.22 -6.48
CA ILE A 33 -4.75 1.00 -6.96
C ILE A 33 -4.93 2.19 -5.99
N PRO A 34 -6.16 2.52 -5.53
CA PRO A 34 -6.38 3.67 -4.64
C PRO A 34 -5.96 3.43 -3.18
N THR A 35 -5.51 2.23 -2.82
CA THR A 35 -5.06 1.91 -1.46
C THR A 35 -3.57 2.17 -1.24
N ALA A 36 -2.80 2.40 -2.30
CA ALA A 36 -1.37 2.67 -2.20
C ALA A 36 -1.12 4.12 -1.74
N THR A 37 -0.21 4.29 -0.78
CA THR A 37 0.20 5.61 -0.25
C THR A 37 1.67 5.85 -0.59
N ASP A 38 2.04 7.03 -1.10
CA ASP A 38 3.46 7.35 -1.35
C ASP A 38 4.13 7.93 -0.09
N ILE A 39 4.94 7.11 0.57
CA ILE A 39 5.70 7.49 1.77
C ILE A 39 6.73 8.60 1.52
N ALA A 40 7.37 8.63 0.35
CA ALA A 40 8.40 9.62 0.04
C ALA A 40 7.77 11.01 -0.11
N PHE A 41 6.61 11.08 -0.76
CA PHE A 41 5.83 12.30 -0.84
C PHE A 41 5.33 12.75 0.54
N ALA A 42 4.77 11.84 1.33
CA ALA A 42 4.25 12.16 2.67
C ALA A 42 5.35 12.72 3.60
N ILE A 43 6.52 12.08 3.64
CA ILE A 43 7.68 12.56 4.41
C ILE A 43 8.17 13.90 3.84
N GLY A 44 8.22 14.06 2.52
CA GLY A 44 8.56 15.32 1.86
C GLY A 44 7.69 16.49 2.31
N VAL A 45 6.37 16.31 2.36
CA VAL A 45 5.42 17.32 2.84
C VAL A 45 5.59 17.60 4.34
N ILE A 46 5.74 16.54 5.15
CA ILE A 46 5.92 16.66 6.60
C ILE A 46 7.21 17.41 6.96
N THR A 47 8.29 17.16 6.22
CA THR A 47 9.58 17.84 6.41
C THR A 47 9.52 19.29 5.94
N ALA A 48 8.82 19.59 4.84
CA ALA A 48 8.59 20.95 4.35
C ALA A 48 7.79 21.83 5.34
N LEU A 49 6.87 21.24 6.11
CA LEU A 49 6.13 21.93 7.17
C LEU A 49 6.98 22.25 8.42
N GLY A 50 8.21 21.72 8.51
CA GLY A 50 9.21 22.09 9.49
C GLY A 50 8.78 21.91 10.95
N SER A 51 8.76 23.02 11.70
CA SER A 51 8.41 23.08 13.13
C SER A 51 6.90 23.09 13.40
N ARG A 52 6.06 23.21 12.36
CA ARG A 52 4.59 23.19 12.52
C ARG A 52 4.05 21.80 12.86
N VAL A 53 4.84 20.75 12.63
CA VAL A 53 4.47 19.35 12.91
C VAL A 53 5.32 18.84 14.08
N PRO A 54 4.71 18.43 15.22
CA PRO A 54 5.40 17.82 16.34
C PRO A 54 6.14 16.54 15.94
N ASN A 55 7.29 16.27 16.56
CA ASN A 55 8.08 15.07 16.26
C ASN A 55 7.30 13.76 16.51
N SER A 56 6.38 13.75 17.49
CA SER A 56 5.50 12.61 17.73
C SER A 56 4.57 12.30 16.55
N MET A 57 4.05 13.32 15.85
CA MET A 57 3.25 13.12 14.63
C MET A 57 4.09 12.58 13.48
N LYS A 58 5.34 13.03 13.33
CA LYS A 58 6.25 12.52 12.29
C LYS A 58 6.47 11.02 12.46
N VAL A 59 6.81 10.59 13.68
CA VAL A 59 7.01 9.17 14.01
C VAL A 59 5.74 8.36 13.81
N PHE A 60 4.59 8.87 14.24
CA PHE A 60 3.30 8.19 14.05
C PHE A 60 2.93 8.01 12.58
N LEU A 61 3.04 9.08 11.78
CA LEU A 61 2.69 9.05 10.36
C LEU A 61 3.64 8.18 9.55
N THR A 62 4.95 8.22 9.84
CA THR A 62 5.91 7.30 9.21
C THR A 62 5.61 5.85 9.56
N ALA A 63 5.28 5.55 10.83
CA ALA A 63 4.92 4.19 11.22
C ALA A 63 3.61 3.71 10.57
N LEU A 64 2.60 4.59 10.46
CA LEU A 64 1.36 4.32 9.74
C LEU A 64 1.63 4.02 8.25
N ALA A 65 2.36 4.91 7.56
CA ALA A 65 2.66 4.77 6.14
C ALA A 65 3.41 3.47 5.82
N VAL A 66 4.39 3.09 6.64
CA VAL A 66 5.13 1.81 6.46
C VAL A 66 4.21 0.60 6.61
N ILE A 67 3.27 0.62 7.57
CA ILE A 67 2.32 -0.48 7.77
C ILE A 67 1.36 -0.57 6.58
N ASP A 68 0.83 0.56 6.11
CA ASP A 68 -0.09 0.63 4.96
C ASP A 68 0.57 0.08 3.69
N ASP A 69 1.82 0.47 3.42
CA ASP A 69 2.60 -0.02 2.26
C ASP A 69 2.84 -1.53 2.31
N LEU A 70 3.16 -2.07 3.50
CA LEU A 70 3.37 -3.50 3.67
C LEU A 70 2.07 -4.29 3.43
N ILE A 71 0.93 -3.78 3.91
CA ILE A 71 -0.39 -4.37 3.63
C ILE A 71 -0.69 -4.31 2.13
N ALA A 72 -0.48 -3.17 1.49
CA ALA A 72 -0.74 -3.00 0.06
C ALA A 72 0.10 -3.96 -0.79
N ILE A 73 1.40 -4.10 -0.51
CA ILE A 73 2.29 -5.03 -1.22
C ILE A 73 1.83 -6.48 -1.06
N ILE A 74 1.44 -6.90 0.15
CA ILE A 74 0.94 -8.26 0.39
C ILE A 74 -0.35 -8.51 -0.40
N VAL A 75 -1.28 -7.56 -0.39
CA VAL A 75 -2.54 -7.65 -1.14
C VAL A 75 -2.26 -7.78 -2.64
N ILE A 76 -1.40 -6.93 -3.21
CA ILE A 76 -1.03 -6.98 -4.62
C ILE A 76 -0.35 -8.32 -4.95
N ALA A 77 0.58 -8.79 -4.10
CA ALA A 77 1.28 -10.04 -4.33
C ALA A 77 0.35 -11.27 -4.34
N ILE A 78 -0.71 -11.29 -3.53
CA ILE A 78 -1.65 -12.43 -3.45
C ILE A 78 -2.70 -12.36 -4.56
N PHE A 79 -3.27 -11.19 -4.81
CA PHE A 79 -4.46 -11.06 -5.67
C PHE A 79 -4.15 -10.67 -7.12
N TYR A 80 -2.96 -10.11 -7.39
CA TYR A 80 -2.59 -9.55 -8.70
C TYR A 80 -1.37 -10.25 -9.32
N ALA A 81 -0.85 -11.30 -8.68
CA ALA A 81 0.20 -12.15 -9.26
C ALA A 81 -0.38 -12.99 -10.41
N ALA A 82 -0.42 -12.42 -11.61
CA ALA A 82 -1.04 -13.06 -12.77
C ALA A 82 -0.26 -14.29 -13.28
N ASN A 83 1.07 -14.31 -13.16
CA ASN A 83 1.91 -15.42 -13.66
C ASN A 83 3.20 -15.52 -12.84
N LEU A 84 3.16 -16.27 -11.73
CA LEU A 84 4.38 -16.66 -11.03
C LEU A 84 5.16 -17.65 -11.88
N ASN A 85 6.25 -17.19 -12.50
CA ASN A 85 7.14 -18.08 -13.24
C ASN A 85 8.06 -18.81 -12.27
N LEU A 86 7.80 -20.12 -12.09
CA LEU A 86 8.55 -20.97 -11.17
C LEU A 86 10.04 -21.05 -11.50
N PHE A 87 10.45 -20.90 -12.77
CA PHE A 87 11.87 -20.86 -13.13
C PHE A 87 12.55 -19.59 -12.59
N TYR A 88 11.89 -18.44 -12.67
CA TYR A 88 12.42 -17.21 -12.09
C TYR A 88 12.41 -17.25 -10.56
N LEU A 89 11.39 -17.86 -9.94
CA LEU A 89 11.36 -18.04 -8.50
C LEU A 89 12.51 -18.93 -8.01
N PHE A 90 12.76 -20.04 -8.71
CA PHE A 90 13.88 -20.93 -8.39
C PHE A 90 15.24 -20.25 -8.61
N GLY A 91 15.39 -19.52 -9.72
CA GLY A 91 16.58 -18.72 -9.98
C GLY A 91 16.84 -17.68 -8.90
N ALA A 92 15.80 -17.00 -8.40
CA ALA A 92 15.92 -16.05 -7.30
C ALA A 92 16.44 -16.73 -6.02
N VAL A 93 15.89 -17.88 -5.63
CA VAL A 93 16.34 -18.64 -4.45
C VAL A 93 17.80 -19.07 -4.58
N VAL A 94 18.25 -19.48 -5.77
CA VAL A 94 19.65 -19.91 -6.00
C VAL A 94 20.64 -18.74 -5.93
N VAL A 95 20.22 -17.54 -6.31
CA VAL A 95 21.09 -16.36 -6.30
C VAL A 95 21.16 -15.70 -4.92
N THR A 96 20.07 -15.74 -4.14
CA THR A 96 20.00 -15.08 -2.83
C THR A 96 20.21 -16.01 -1.63
N GLY A 97 20.04 -17.32 -1.80
CA GLY A 97 20.33 -18.35 -0.79
C GLY A 97 21.78 -18.79 -0.80
#